data_AF-A0A6N8B676-F1
#
_entry.id   AF-A0A6N8B676-F1
#
_cell.length_a   1.000
_cell.length_b   1.000
_cell.length_c   1.000
_cell.angle_alpha   90.00
_cell.angle_beta   90.00
_cell.angle_gamma   90.00
#
_symmetry.space_group_name_H-M   'P 1'
#
loop_
_entity.id
_entity.type
_entity.pdbx_description
1 polymer ?
#
loop_
_entity_poly.entity_id
_entity_poly.type
_entity_poly.pdbx_seq_one_letter_code
_entity_poly.pdbx_strand_id
1 'polypeptide(L)'
;MFSKGLFSFALIGLTPNTTYEYKAEAHNEKGWGAGEVLTFTTLSVSNGNKGDVNGDGKISVKDVIKTVNIALNKINPTDVEFTAADVNRDNQITIRDVVQIVNMALQK
;
A
#
# COMPACT_ATOMS: atom_id res chain seq x y z
N MET A 1 33.33 9.18 -0.71
CA MET A 1 33.68 8.66 0.62
C MET A 1 32.76 7.49 0.91
N PHE A 2 33.27 6.26 0.98
CA PHE A 2 32.48 5.11 1.43
C PHE A 2 32.69 4.98 2.94
N SER A 3 31.61 5.16 3.69
CA SER A 3 31.61 5.06 5.16
C SER A 3 31.58 3.60 5.59
N LYS A 4 32.30 3.25 6.67
CA LYS A 4 32.12 1.98 7.39
C LYS A 4 31.02 2.21 8.43
N GLY A 5 29.95 1.41 8.41
CA GLY A 5 28.84 1.55 9.35
C GLY A 5 27.57 0.83 8.91
N LEU A 6 26.50 0.96 9.69
CA LEU A 6 25.17 0.46 9.33
C LEU A 6 24.70 1.15 8.04
N PHE A 7 24.30 0.36 7.06
CA PHE A 7 23.69 0.83 5.82
C PHE A 7 22.18 0.59 5.89
N SER A 8 21.39 1.64 5.67
CA SER A 8 19.94 1.56 5.63
C SER A 8 19.42 2.38 4.46
N PHE A 9 18.50 1.79 3.69
CA PHE A 9 17.89 2.43 2.53
C PHE A 9 16.42 2.01 2.46
N ALA A 10 15.53 2.96 2.18
CA ALA A 10 14.11 2.68 2.00
C ALA A 10 13.83 2.26 0.55
N LEU A 11 13.27 1.06 0.37
CA LEU A 11 12.76 0.59 -0.91
C LEU A 11 11.28 0.98 -1.03
N ILE A 12 10.92 1.68 -2.11
CA ILE A 12 9.56 2.14 -2.40
C ILE A 12 9.09 1.61 -3.77
N GLY A 13 7.77 1.53 -3.97
CA GLY A 13 7.20 1.13 -5.26
C GLY A 13 7.34 -0.35 -5.60
N LEU A 14 7.46 -1.22 -4.58
CA LEU A 14 7.51 -2.66 -4.78
C LEU A 14 6.10 -3.22 -5.06
N THR A 15 6.01 -4.21 -5.94
CA THR A 15 4.76 -4.90 -6.25
C THR A 15 4.34 -5.77 -5.06
N PRO A 16 3.07 -5.74 -4.62
CA PRO A 16 2.57 -6.64 -3.57
C PRO A 16 2.74 -8.12 -3.90
N ASN A 17 2.80 -8.95 -2.86
CA ASN A 17 2.96 -10.41 -2.97
C ASN A 17 4.10 -10.84 -3.94
N THR A 18 5.17 -10.05 -4.04
CA THR A 18 6.29 -10.29 -4.94
C THR A 18 7.56 -10.53 -4.14
N THR A 19 8.29 -11.59 -4.51
CA THR A 19 9.60 -11.91 -3.93
C THR A 19 10.68 -11.12 -4.67
N TYR A 20 11.51 -10.42 -3.90
CA TYR A 20 12.66 -9.67 -4.39
C TYR A 20 13.95 -10.27 -3.85
N GLU A 21 15.00 -10.18 -4.65
CA GLU A 21 16.36 -10.55 -4.27
C GLU A 21 17.18 -9.29 -3.98
N TYR A 22 18.06 -9.37 -2.98
CA TYR A 22 19.01 -8.32 -2.67
C TYR A 22 20.34 -8.92 -2.21
N LYS A 23 21.43 -8.20 -2.44
CA LYS A 23 22.77 -8.52 -1.94
C LYS A 23 23.52 -7.23 -1.60
N ALA A 24 24.47 -7.31 -0.68
CA ALA A 24 25.37 -6.20 -0.38
C ALA A 24 26.64 -6.31 -1.22
N GLU A 25 27.12 -5.19 -1.76
CA GLU A 25 28.42 -5.10 -2.45
C GLU A 25 29.30 -4.07 -1.76
N ALA A 26 30.57 -4.41 -1.55
CA ALA A 26 31.57 -3.54 -0.92
C ALA A 26 32.81 -3.42 -1.81
N HIS A 27 33.39 -2.23 -1.88
CA HIS A 27 34.59 -1.95 -2.67
C HIS A 27 35.73 -1.43 -1.79
N ASN A 28 36.94 -1.93 -2.02
CA ASN A 28 38.18 -1.38 -1.45
C ASN A 28 39.26 -1.25 -2.53
N GLU A 29 40.48 -0.86 -2.16
CA GLU A 29 41.60 -0.70 -3.11
C GLU A 29 41.98 -2.00 -3.86
N LYS A 30 41.57 -3.17 -3.36
CA LYS A 30 41.77 -4.47 -4.00
C LYS A 30 40.60 -4.90 -4.91
N GLY A 31 39.51 -4.14 -4.96
CA GLY A 31 38.36 -4.38 -5.82
C GLY A 31 37.04 -4.60 -5.07
N TRP A 32 36.09 -5.25 -5.74
CA TRP A 32 34.73 -5.52 -5.24
C TRP A 32 34.64 -6.87 -4.54
N GLY A 33 33.85 -6.92 -3.47
CA GLY A 33 33.34 -8.15 -2.85
C GLY A 33 31.81 -8.08 -2.73
N ALA A 34 31.14 -9.18 -3.03
CA ALA A 34 29.70 -9.33 -2.86
C ALA A 34 29.39 -10.24 -1.66
N GLY A 35 28.36 -9.90 -0.91
CA GLY A 35 27.76 -10.78 0.10
C GLY A 35 26.82 -11.81 -0.52
N GLU A 36 26.15 -12.58 0.34
CA GLU A 36 25.15 -13.56 -0.06
C GLU A 36 23.91 -12.88 -0.67
N VAL A 37 23.26 -13.57 -1.61
CA VAL A 37 21.95 -13.18 -2.12
C VAL A 37 20.91 -13.61 -1.09
N LEU A 38 20.14 -12.64 -0.61
CA LEU A 38 19.02 -12.84 0.31
C LEU A 38 17.73 -12.44 -0.39
N THR A 39 16.60 -12.93 0.14
CA THR A 39 15.28 -12.62 -0.40
C THR A 39 14.35 -12.07 0.67
N PHE A 40 13.37 -11.29 0.22
CA PHE A 40 12.20 -10.95 1.02
C PHE A 40 10.96 -10.95 0.11
N THR A 41 9.80 -11.23 0.69
CA THR A 41 8.52 -11.16 -0.03
C THR A 41 7.73 -10.01 0.54
N THR A 42 7.29 -9.10 -0.32
CA THR A 42 6.38 -8.02 0.08
C THR A 42 5.06 -8.62 0.55
N LEU A 43 4.37 -7.94 1.48
CA LEU A 43 3.03 -8.34 1.88
C LEU A 43 2.07 -8.37 0.69
N SER A 44 1.13 -9.31 0.73
CA SER A 44 -0.02 -9.27 -0.17
C SER A 44 -0.90 -8.10 0.22
N VAL A 45 -1.33 -7.31 -0.77
CA VAL A 45 -2.50 -6.45 -0.56
C VAL A 45 -3.70 -7.39 -0.51
N SER A 46 -4.31 -7.52 0.67
CA SER A 46 -5.66 -8.09 0.72
C SER A 46 -6.52 -7.19 -0.15
N ASN A 47 -7.10 -7.73 -1.23
CA ASN A 47 -8.10 -6.98 -1.98
C ASN A 47 -9.26 -6.74 -1.01
N GLY A 48 -9.28 -5.57 -0.37
CA GLY A 48 -10.43 -5.13 0.39
C GLY A 48 -11.63 -5.28 -0.54
N ASN A 49 -12.72 -5.86 -0.03
CA ASN A 49 -13.94 -5.94 -0.81
C ASN A 49 -14.24 -4.51 -1.28
N LYS A 50 -14.35 -4.30 -2.59
CA LYS A 50 -14.50 -2.97 -3.15
C LYS A 50 -15.71 -2.28 -2.50
N GLY A 51 -15.52 -1.12 -1.91
CA GLY A 51 -16.55 -0.39 -1.15
C GLY A 51 -16.74 -0.80 0.32
N ASP A 52 -16.09 -1.87 0.79
CA ASP A 52 -16.02 -2.28 2.20
C ASP A 52 -14.72 -1.73 2.81
N VAL A 53 -14.78 -0.47 3.20
CA VAL A 53 -13.63 0.30 3.67
C VAL A 53 -13.35 0.03 5.14
N ASN A 54 -14.32 -0.47 5.90
CA ASN A 54 -14.09 -0.86 7.29
C ASN A 54 -13.62 -2.32 7.46
N GLY A 55 -13.74 -3.16 6.42
CA GLY A 55 -13.29 -4.54 6.39
C GLY A 55 -14.22 -5.51 7.12
N ASP A 56 -15.49 -5.15 7.33
CA ASP A 56 -16.46 -5.96 8.09
C ASP A 56 -17.23 -6.97 7.22
N GLY A 57 -16.95 -7.00 5.91
CA GLY A 57 -17.56 -7.90 4.94
C GLY A 57 -18.87 -7.39 4.36
N LYS A 58 -19.31 -6.16 4.70
CA LYS A 58 -20.54 -5.56 4.19
C LYS A 58 -20.28 -4.16 3.67
N ILE A 59 -20.91 -3.81 2.55
CA ILE A 59 -20.91 -2.44 2.05
C ILE A 59 -22.08 -1.69 2.69
N SER A 60 -21.80 -0.68 3.49
CA SER A 60 -22.78 0.03 4.32
C SER A 60 -22.45 1.52 4.51
N VAL A 61 -23.33 2.23 5.24
CA VAL A 61 -23.09 3.64 5.60
C VAL A 61 -21.84 3.81 6.48
N LYS A 62 -21.38 2.75 7.17
CA LYS A 62 -20.13 2.82 7.94
C LYS A 62 -18.93 3.02 7.01
N ASP A 63 -18.95 2.40 5.84
CA ASP A 63 -17.90 2.54 4.81
C ASP A 63 -17.93 3.93 4.20
N VAL A 64 -19.13 4.49 3.99
CA VAL A 64 -19.32 5.88 3.57
C VAL A 64 -18.67 6.84 4.57
N ILE A 65 -18.95 6.69 5.88
CA ILE A 65 -18.38 7.56 6.92
C ILE A 65 -16.85 7.47 6.92
N LYS A 66 -16.30 6.26 6.81
CA LYS A 66 -14.85 6.05 6.80
C LYS A 66 -14.20 6.67 5.55
N THR A 67 -14.80 6.46 4.38
CA THR A 67 -14.35 7.05 3.11
C THR A 67 -14.38 8.58 3.17
N VAL A 68 -15.41 9.18 3.76
CA VAL A 68 -15.48 10.65 3.95
C VAL A 68 -14.32 11.14 4.82
N ASN A 69 -13.99 10.46 5.91
CA ASN A 69 -12.87 10.85 6.75
C ASN A 69 -11.52 10.74 6.01
N ILE A 70 -11.36 9.71 5.16
CA ILE A 70 -10.17 9.56 4.32
C ILE A 70 -10.10 10.67 3.27
N ALA A 71 -11.19 10.92 2.52
CA ALA A 71 -11.27 11.97 1.50
C ALA A 71 -11.04 13.39 2.05
N LEU A 72 -11.36 13.62 3.33
CA LEU A 72 -11.09 14.87 4.05
C LEU A 72 -9.70 14.92 4.70
N ASN A 73 -8.83 13.93 4.45
CA ASN A 73 -7.51 13.77 5.07
C ASN A 73 -7.54 13.76 6.61
N LYS A 74 -8.66 13.35 7.22
CA LYS A 74 -8.77 13.22 8.69
C LYS A 74 -8.12 11.95 9.19
N ILE A 75 -7.97 10.94 8.33
CA ILE A 75 -7.36 9.64 8.61
C ILE A 75 -6.51 9.27 7.40
N ASN A 76 -5.29 8.77 7.64
CA ASN A 76 -4.48 8.17 6.59
C ASN A 76 -4.90 6.70 6.41
N PRO A 77 -5.37 6.28 5.22
CA PRO A 77 -5.84 4.92 5.00
C PRO A 77 -4.67 3.94 4.98
N THR A 78 -4.95 2.69 5.38
CA THR A 78 -4.08 1.55 5.06
C THR A 78 -4.18 1.20 3.57
N ASP A 79 -3.23 0.44 3.03
CA ASP A 79 -3.25 0.03 1.62
C ASP A 79 -4.56 -0.69 1.22
N VAL A 80 -5.11 -1.51 2.13
CA VAL A 80 -6.37 -2.24 1.93
C VAL A 80 -7.55 -1.28 1.92
N GLU A 81 -7.61 -0.35 2.86
CA GLU A 81 -8.66 0.67 2.93
C GLU A 81 -8.59 1.61 1.73
N PHE A 82 -7.39 1.98 1.29
CA PHE A 82 -7.19 2.80 0.11
C PHE A 82 -7.76 2.09 -1.12
N THR A 83 -7.41 0.82 -1.29
CA THR A 83 -7.90 0.00 -2.41
C THR A 83 -9.42 -0.21 -2.35
N ALA A 84 -10.01 -0.38 -1.15
CA ALA A 84 -11.44 -0.54 -0.98
C ALA A 84 -12.20 0.79 -1.22
N ALA A 85 -11.62 1.91 -0.81
CA ALA A 85 -12.18 3.25 -0.92
C ALA A 85 -12.06 3.83 -2.33
N ASP A 86 -10.97 3.58 -3.06
CA ASP A 86 -10.79 3.98 -4.46
C ASP A 86 -11.62 3.07 -5.40
N VAL A 87 -12.90 3.36 -5.44
CA VAL A 87 -13.87 2.56 -6.17
C VAL A 87 -13.88 2.86 -7.67
N ASN A 88 -13.39 4.02 -8.11
CA ASN A 88 -13.29 4.31 -9.55
C ASN A 88 -11.92 3.92 -10.15
N ARG A 89 -10.93 3.59 -9.31
CA ARG A 89 -9.55 3.20 -9.65
C ARG A 89 -8.76 4.29 -10.35
N ASP A 90 -8.92 5.54 -9.91
CA ASP A 90 -8.16 6.69 -10.40
C ASP A 90 -6.96 7.05 -9.49
N ASN A 91 -6.68 6.21 -8.49
CA ASN A 91 -5.64 6.38 -7.48
C ASN A 91 -5.85 7.62 -6.59
N GLN A 92 -7.07 8.14 -6.50
CA GLN A 92 -7.42 9.23 -5.60
C GLN A 92 -8.70 8.87 -4.83
N ILE A 93 -8.76 9.26 -3.55
CA ILE A 93 -9.97 9.07 -2.75
C ILE A 93 -10.67 10.42 -2.62
N THR A 94 -11.78 10.57 -3.34
CA THR A 94 -12.49 11.83 -3.49
C THR A 94 -13.99 11.70 -3.17
N ILE A 95 -14.73 12.80 -3.31
CA ILE A 95 -16.20 12.78 -3.18
C ILE A 95 -16.87 11.87 -4.23
N ARG A 96 -16.23 11.62 -5.38
CA ARG A 96 -16.77 10.68 -6.38
C ARG A 96 -16.85 9.28 -5.81
N ASP A 97 -15.82 8.86 -5.10
CA ASP A 97 -15.71 7.55 -4.48
C ASP A 97 -16.71 7.40 -3.35
N VAL A 98 -16.87 8.44 -2.53
CA VAL A 98 -17.92 8.51 -1.50
C VAL A 98 -19.31 8.29 -2.11
N VAL A 99 -19.64 9.01 -3.19
CA VAL A 99 -20.96 8.87 -3.85
C VAL A 99 -21.15 7.47 -4.43
N GLN A 100 -20.11 6.88 -5.02
CA GLN A 100 -20.16 5.52 -5.52
C GLN A 100 -20.38 4.49 -4.41
N ILE A 101 -19.71 4.63 -3.25
CA ILE A 101 -19.93 3.76 -2.09
C ILE A 101 -21.33 3.94 -1.51
N VAL A 102 -21.86 5.16 -1.48
CA VAL A 102 -23.27 5.41 -1.13
C VAL A 102 -24.21 4.62 -2.04
N ASN A 103 -24.01 4.67 -3.36
CA ASN A 103 -24.84 3.94 -4.31
C ASN A 103 -24.74 2.42 -4.11
N MET A 104 -23.53 1.89 -3.89
CA MET A 104 -23.31 0.48 -3.57
C MET A 104 -24.00 0.05 -2.26
N ALA A 105 -23.86 0.85 -1.20
CA ALA A 105 -24.48 0.59 0.10
C ALA A 105 -26.03 0.63 0.03
N LEU A 106 -26.58 1.42 -0.89
CA LEU A 106 -28.02 1.54 -1.11
C LEU A 106 -28.58 0.59 -2.18
N GLN A 107 -27.71 -0.19 -2.85
CA GLN A 107 -28.06 -1.06 -3.98
C GLN A 107 -28.76 -0.29 -5.12
N LYS A 108 -28.23 0.89 -5.47
CA LYS A 108 -28.75 1.77 -6.52
C LYS A 108 -27.72 2.09 -7.57
#